data_AF-A0A428RIK7-F1
#
_entry.id   AF-A0A428RIK7-F1
#
_cell.length_a   1.000
_cell.length_b   1.000
_cell.length_c   1.000
_cell.angle_alpha   90.00
_cell.angle_beta   90.00
_cell.angle_gamma   90.00
#
_symmetry.space_group_name_H-M   'P 1'
#
loop_
_entity.id
_entity.type
_entity.pdbx_description
1 polymer ?
#
loop_
_entity_poly.entity_id
_entity_poly.type
_entity_poly.pdbx_seq_one_letter_code
_entity_poly.pdbx_strand_id
1 'polypeptide(L)'
;MISYLLRIVEDTSVQLGRVVRTEYLHRPLGCSEWNQFSWYYQAALDILAWERSKKLMRPMRLALASVLDAILFWLMRQPLFVSVLQTTWHKVLRASVMDIAEYRQLTRDANPFTNSALPDEAALRKLLDEVEEERKQFKKQAKKRRVFTESGMMLQDGNMGDLGAELEGSRGRRGSL
;
A
#
# COMPACT_ATOMS: atom_id res chain seq x y z
N MET A 1 12.55 -6.47 -16.06
CA MET A 1 13.14 -6.99 -14.80
C MET A 1 12.07 -7.16 -13.73
N ILE A 2 11.13 -6.21 -13.60
CA ILE A 2 10.03 -6.31 -12.61
C ILE A 2 9.02 -7.38 -13.02
N SER A 3 8.68 -7.49 -14.30
CA SER A 3 7.81 -8.57 -14.80
C SER A 3 8.37 -9.97 -14.51
N TYR A 4 9.69 -10.13 -14.57
CA TYR A 4 10.36 -11.39 -14.27
C TYR A 4 10.20 -11.80 -12.80
N LEU A 5 10.36 -10.86 -11.85
CA LEU A 5 10.13 -11.13 -10.43
C LEU A 5 8.66 -11.47 -10.15
N LEU A 6 7.73 -10.73 -10.75
CA LEU A 6 6.31 -11.01 -10.64
C LEU A 6 5.94 -12.39 -11.16
N ARG A 7 6.54 -12.78 -12.28
CA ARG A 7 6.36 -14.09 -12.89
C ARG A 7 6.94 -15.22 -12.04
N ILE A 8 8.09 -15.01 -11.38
CA ILE A 8 8.62 -15.99 -10.40
C ILE A 8 7.59 -16.22 -9.29
N VAL A 9 6.98 -15.17 -8.75
CA VAL A 9 5.99 -15.30 -7.67
C VAL A 9 4.73 -15.99 -8.17
N GLU A 10 4.25 -15.66 -9.37
CA GLU A 10 3.10 -16.31 -10.01
C GLU A 10 3.38 -17.81 -10.30
N ASP A 11 4.53 -18.13 -10.89
CA ASP A 11 4.91 -19.53 -11.15
C ASP A 11 5.07 -20.32 -9.85
N THR A 12 5.57 -19.67 -8.78
CA THR A 12 5.66 -20.27 -7.44
C THR A 12 4.26 -20.61 -6.91
N SER A 13 3.26 -19.76 -7.11
CA SER A 13 1.89 -20.06 -6.68
C SER A 13 1.29 -21.24 -7.43
N VAL A 14 1.54 -21.34 -8.74
CA VAL A 14 1.10 -22.46 -9.57
C VAL A 14 1.75 -23.76 -9.09
N GLN A 15 3.06 -23.75 -8.82
CA GLN A 15 3.78 -24.92 -8.31
C GLN A 15 3.31 -25.32 -6.91
N LEU A 16 3.17 -24.35 -5.99
CA LEU A 16 2.62 -24.61 -4.65
C LEU A 16 1.23 -25.20 -4.73
N GLY A 17 0.36 -24.67 -5.58
CA GLY A 17 -0.99 -25.19 -5.76
C GLY A 17 -1.01 -26.62 -6.29
N ARG A 18 -0.04 -27.01 -7.13
CA ARG A 18 0.13 -28.41 -7.58
C ARG A 18 0.57 -29.28 -6.41
N VAL A 19 1.67 -28.92 -5.75
CA VAL A 19 2.26 -29.65 -4.60
C VAL A 19 1.24 -29.84 -3.47
N VAL A 20 0.47 -28.79 -3.15
CA VAL A 20 -0.59 -28.86 -2.14
C VAL A 20 -1.66 -29.88 -2.53
N ARG A 21 -2.08 -29.91 -3.80
CA ARG A 21 -3.10 -30.83 -4.31
C ARG A 21 -2.60 -32.26 -4.48
N THR A 22 -1.31 -32.47 -4.79
CA THR A 22 -0.78 -33.81 -5.07
C THR A 22 -0.17 -34.47 -3.84
N GLU A 23 0.50 -33.71 -2.97
CA GLU A 23 1.38 -34.27 -1.93
C GLU A 23 0.93 -33.90 -0.51
N TYR A 24 0.46 -32.68 -0.30
CA TYR A 24 0.21 -32.16 1.06
C TYR A 24 -1.25 -32.21 1.51
N LEU A 25 -2.20 -32.66 0.66
CA LEU A 25 -3.56 -32.96 1.10
C LEU A 25 -3.60 -34.06 2.20
N HIS A 26 -2.52 -34.82 2.39
CA HIS A 26 -2.47 -35.93 3.34
C HIS A 26 -1.38 -35.80 4.41
N ARG A 27 -0.56 -34.75 4.39
CA ARG A 27 0.57 -34.59 5.33
C ARG A 27 0.50 -33.26 6.10
N PRO A 28 0.56 -33.29 7.45
CA PRO A 28 0.65 -32.07 8.23
C PRO A 28 2.01 -31.39 8.02
N LEU A 29 2.02 -30.05 8.09
CA LEU A 29 3.24 -29.26 8.08
C LEU A 29 4.03 -29.43 9.37
N GLY A 30 5.35 -29.32 9.27
CA GLY A 30 6.15 -29.00 10.44
C GLY A 30 5.80 -27.60 10.96
N CYS A 31 5.68 -27.43 12.28
CA CYS A 31 5.42 -26.11 12.90
C CYS A 31 6.44 -25.04 12.48
N SER A 32 7.69 -25.43 12.18
CA SER A 32 8.75 -24.52 11.74
C SER A 32 8.51 -23.94 10.34
N GLU A 33 8.09 -24.78 9.39
CA GLU A 33 7.82 -24.38 8.00
C GLU A 33 6.64 -23.43 7.92
N TRP A 34 5.56 -23.73 8.68
CA TRP A 34 4.42 -22.84 8.84
C TRP A 34 4.81 -21.48 9.40
N ASN A 35 5.58 -21.46 10.50
CA ASN A 35 5.98 -20.21 11.15
C ASN A 35 6.83 -19.34 10.22
N GLN A 36 7.77 -19.93 9.48
CA GLN A 36 8.58 -19.21 8.50
C GLN A 36 7.71 -18.63 7.38
N PHE A 37 6.88 -19.46 6.75
CA PHE A 37 5.97 -18.99 5.71
C PHE A 37 5.09 -17.84 6.20
N SER A 38 4.46 -18.01 7.37
CA SER A 38 3.59 -17.00 7.96
C SER A 38 4.31 -15.69 8.23
N TRP A 39 5.54 -15.74 8.72
CA TRP A 39 6.35 -14.56 8.98
C TRP A 39 6.70 -13.81 7.68
N TYR A 40 7.24 -14.52 6.68
CA TYR A 40 7.62 -13.90 5.40
C TYR A 40 6.42 -13.34 4.65
N TYR A 41 5.30 -14.06 4.63
CA TYR A 41 4.09 -13.61 3.93
C TYR A 41 3.49 -12.35 4.58
N GLN A 42 3.43 -12.30 5.92
CA GLN A 42 2.98 -11.11 6.64
C GLN A 42 3.91 -9.92 6.41
N ALA A 43 5.22 -10.12 6.51
CA ALA A 43 6.20 -9.07 6.24
C ALA A 43 6.08 -8.50 4.82
N ALA A 44 5.84 -9.36 3.82
CA ALA A 44 5.62 -8.92 2.45
C ALA A 44 4.36 -8.04 2.32
N LEU A 45 3.25 -8.44 2.95
CA LEU A 45 2.03 -7.63 2.95
C LEU A 45 2.21 -6.30 3.68
N ASP A 46 2.93 -6.28 4.80
CA ASP A 46 3.26 -5.05 5.51
C ASP A 46 4.04 -4.11 4.58
N ILE A 47 5.09 -4.57 3.90
CA ILE A 47 5.84 -3.73 2.93
C ILE A 47 4.90 -3.11 1.89
N LEU A 48 3.95 -3.88 1.34
CA LEU A 48 2.97 -3.38 0.35
C LEU A 48 1.95 -2.42 0.96
N ALA A 49 1.62 -2.58 2.25
CA ALA A 49 0.72 -1.70 2.97
C ALA A 49 1.35 -0.32 3.22
N TRP A 50 2.66 -0.24 3.40
CA TRP A 50 3.39 1.00 3.64
C TRP A 50 3.63 1.83 2.38
N GLU A 51 3.62 1.21 1.20
CA GLU A 51 3.79 1.95 -0.05
C GLU A 51 2.60 2.90 -0.32
N ARG A 52 2.94 4.12 -0.74
CA ARG A 52 2.00 5.22 -0.93
C ARG A 52 1.16 5.05 -2.19
N SER A 53 1.74 4.50 -3.26
CA SER A 53 1.00 4.23 -4.51
C SER A 53 0.38 2.84 -4.49
N LYS A 54 -0.92 2.76 -4.18
CA LYS A 54 -1.67 1.50 -4.21
C LYS A 54 -1.81 0.93 -5.62
N LYS A 55 -1.78 1.78 -6.65
CA LYS A 55 -1.76 1.36 -8.06
C LYS A 55 -0.46 0.61 -8.39
N LEU A 56 0.69 1.14 -7.96
CA LEU A 56 2.00 0.53 -8.23
C LEU A 56 2.16 -0.84 -7.57
N MET A 57 1.58 -1.01 -6.38
CA MET A 57 1.67 -2.27 -5.63
C MET A 57 0.70 -3.34 -6.10
N ARG A 58 -0.34 -2.98 -6.89
CA ARG A 58 -1.39 -3.90 -7.33
C ARG A 58 -0.83 -5.17 -7.99
N PRO A 59 0.13 -5.12 -8.94
CA PRO A 59 0.69 -6.34 -9.54
C PRO A 59 1.32 -7.29 -8.52
N MET A 60 2.06 -6.76 -7.54
CA MET A 60 2.68 -7.58 -6.49
C MET A 60 1.64 -8.13 -5.51
N ARG A 61 0.61 -7.35 -5.17
CA ARG A 61 -0.50 -7.84 -4.33
C ARG A 61 -1.26 -8.97 -5.02
N LEU A 62 -1.53 -8.86 -6.32
CA LEU A 62 -2.17 -9.92 -7.10
C LEU A 62 -1.29 -11.18 -7.16
N ALA A 63 0.03 -11.01 -7.33
CA ALA A 63 0.97 -12.14 -7.29
C ALA A 63 0.96 -12.84 -5.93
N LEU A 64 1.02 -12.10 -4.81
CA LEU A 64 0.92 -12.68 -3.46
C LEU A 64 -0.46 -13.30 -3.19
N ALA A 65 -1.53 -12.68 -3.68
CA ALA A 65 -2.88 -13.22 -3.58
C ALA A 65 -2.98 -14.59 -4.25
N SER A 66 -2.33 -14.78 -5.41
CA SER A 66 -2.26 -16.09 -6.06
C SER A 66 -1.58 -17.15 -5.18
N VAL A 67 -0.49 -16.79 -4.48
CA VAL A 67 0.20 -17.69 -3.54
C VAL A 67 -0.72 -18.08 -2.40
N LEU A 68 -1.39 -17.10 -1.78
CA LEU A 68 -2.31 -17.36 -0.68
C LEU A 68 -3.50 -18.22 -1.12
N ASP A 69 -4.06 -17.95 -2.29
CA ASP A 69 -5.16 -18.73 -2.85
C ASP A 69 -4.78 -20.21 -3.07
N ALA A 70 -3.56 -20.43 -3.58
CA ALA A 70 -3.03 -21.77 -3.85
C ALA A 70 -2.87 -22.61 -2.58
N ILE A 71 -2.56 -21.98 -1.44
CA ILE A 71 -2.29 -22.68 -0.18
C ILE A 71 -3.44 -22.59 0.84
N LEU A 72 -4.47 -21.75 0.61
CA LEU A 72 -5.51 -21.47 1.59
C LEU A 72 -6.22 -22.74 2.08
N PHE A 73 -6.56 -23.64 1.15
CA PHE A 73 -7.15 -24.93 1.49
C PHE A 73 -6.26 -25.79 2.38
N TRP A 74 -4.96 -25.73 2.17
CA TRP A 74 -4.01 -26.45 2.98
C TRP A 74 -3.79 -25.81 4.36
N LEU A 75 -3.80 -24.47 4.43
CA LEU A 75 -3.76 -23.74 5.69
C LEU A 75 -4.97 -24.06 6.57
N MET A 76 -6.17 -24.09 6.00
CA MET A 76 -7.41 -24.43 6.72
C MET A 76 -7.39 -25.82 7.38
N ARG A 77 -6.52 -26.73 6.91
CA ARG A 77 -6.37 -28.07 7.48
C ARG A 77 -5.35 -28.16 8.61
N GLN A 78 -4.59 -27.09 8.89
CA GLN A 78 -3.60 -27.10 9.96
C GLN A 78 -4.26 -26.82 11.32
N PRO A 79 -4.02 -27.64 12.36
CA PRO A 79 -4.65 -27.49 13.67
C PRO A 79 -4.40 -26.11 14.32
N LEU A 80 -3.19 -25.57 14.12
CA LEU A 80 -2.79 -24.27 14.66
C LEU A 80 -3.34 -23.11 13.83
N PHE A 81 -3.70 -23.31 12.56
CA PHE A 81 -4.16 -22.20 11.73
C PHE A 81 -5.45 -21.60 12.26
N VAL A 82 -6.38 -22.41 12.78
CA VAL A 82 -7.65 -21.93 13.33
C VAL A 82 -7.45 -20.97 14.50
N SER A 83 -6.47 -21.22 15.37
CA SER A 83 -6.19 -20.32 16.50
C SER A 83 -5.49 -19.03 16.05
N VAL A 84 -4.58 -19.10 15.07
CA VAL A 84 -3.92 -17.89 14.54
C VAL A 84 -4.83 -17.11 13.56
N LEU A 85 -5.83 -17.77 12.98
CA LEU A 85 -6.86 -17.16 12.14
C LEU A 85 -7.59 -16.03 12.88
N GLN A 86 -7.81 -16.18 14.19
CA GLN A 86 -8.51 -15.19 15.01
C GLN A 86 -7.66 -13.95 15.34
N THR A 87 -6.38 -13.93 14.97
CA THR A 87 -5.46 -12.83 15.28
C THR A 87 -4.92 -12.18 14.00
N THR A 88 -3.64 -12.40 13.68
CA THR A 88 -2.94 -11.72 12.60
C THR A 88 -3.45 -12.15 11.24
N TRP A 89 -3.82 -13.43 11.08
CA TRP A 89 -4.29 -13.96 9.81
C TRP A 89 -5.68 -13.47 9.41
N HIS A 90 -6.53 -13.04 10.36
CA HIS A 90 -7.81 -12.40 10.02
C HIS A 90 -7.60 -11.15 9.18
N LYS A 91 -6.65 -10.30 9.59
CA LYS A 91 -6.32 -9.05 8.89
C LYS A 91 -5.72 -9.34 7.51
N VAL A 92 -4.82 -10.32 7.44
CA VAL A 92 -4.21 -10.77 6.19
C VAL A 92 -5.26 -11.25 5.20
N LEU A 93 -6.16 -12.15 5.61
CA LEU A 93 -7.21 -12.66 4.73
C LEU A 93 -8.15 -11.55 4.29
N ARG A 94 -8.55 -10.66 5.20
CA ARG A 94 -9.42 -9.52 4.85
C ARG A 94 -8.76 -8.60 3.83
N ALA A 95 -7.45 -8.37 3.94
CA ALA A 95 -6.69 -7.55 3.00
C ALA A 95 -6.52 -8.24 1.64
N SER A 96 -6.34 -9.56 1.62
CA SER A 96 -6.04 -10.32 0.40
C SER A 96 -7.26 -10.88 -0.33
N VAL A 97 -8.42 -11.05 0.30
CA VAL A 97 -9.61 -11.68 -0.33
C VAL A 97 -10.06 -10.96 -1.60
N MET A 98 -10.02 -9.62 -1.61
CA MET A 98 -10.37 -8.86 -2.81
C MET A 98 -9.34 -9.06 -3.92
N ASP A 99 -8.05 -9.02 -3.58
CA ASP A 99 -6.98 -9.28 -4.55
C ASP A 99 -7.05 -10.73 -5.08
N ILE A 100 -7.47 -11.72 -4.27
CA ILE A 100 -7.70 -13.11 -4.70
C ILE A 100 -8.85 -13.19 -5.71
N ALA A 101 -9.99 -12.57 -5.39
CA ALA A 101 -11.16 -12.57 -6.28
C ALA A 101 -10.82 -11.90 -7.63
N GLU A 102 -10.11 -10.78 -7.56
CA GLU A 102 -9.62 -10.05 -8.72
C GLU A 102 -8.64 -10.88 -9.55
N TYR A 103 -7.64 -11.51 -8.92
CA TYR A 103 -6.68 -12.38 -9.60
C TYR A 103 -7.38 -13.53 -10.33
N ARG A 104 -8.34 -14.20 -9.67
CA ARG A 104 -9.12 -15.28 -10.29
C ARG A 104 -9.94 -14.80 -11.48
N GLN A 105 -10.53 -13.60 -11.39
CA GLN A 105 -11.26 -13.00 -12.50
C GLN A 105 -10.32 -12.71 -13.68
N LEU A 106 -9.21 -12.02 -13.42
CA LEU A 106 -8.21 -11.71 -14.43
C LEU A 106 -7.64 -12.97 -15.09
N THR A 107 -7.46 -14.06 -14.33
CA THR A 107 -7.00 -15.34 -14.86
C THR A 107 -8.03 -15.97 -15.81
N ARG A 108 -9.33 -15.83 -15.52
CA ARG A 108 -10.41 -16.32 -16.42
C ARG A 108 -10.48 -15.51 -17.71
N ASP A 109 -10.24 -14.21 -17.61
CA ASP A 109 -10.27 -13.27 -18.73
C ASP A 109 -8.92 -13.20 -19.47
N ALA A 110 -7.88 -13.89 -18.96
CA ALA A 110 -6.53 -13.82 -19.47
C ALA A 110 -6.42 -14.41 -20.88
N ASN A 111 -5.52 -13.82 -21.66
CA ASN A 111 -5.18 -14.32 -22.98
C ASN A 111 -4.62 -15.76 -22.88
N PRO A 112 -5.16 -16.74 -23.63
CA PRO A 112 -4.71 -18.14 -23.57
C PRO A 112 -3.23 -18.34 -23.95
N PHE A 113 -2.60 -17.38 -24.64
CA PHE A 113 -1.19 -17.45 -25.02
C PHE A 113 -0.22 -17.09 -23.88
N THR A 114 -0.61 -16.20 -22.95
CA THR A 114 0.24 -15.80 -21.82
C THR A 114 -0.20 -16.42 -20.51
N ASN A 115 -1.50 -16.73 -20.37
CA ASN A 115 -2.12 -17.37 -19.22
C ASN A 115 -1.69 -16.79 -17.85
N SER A 116 -1.38 -15.49 -17.84
CA SER A 116 -0.91 -14.73 -16.69
C SER A 116 -1.89 -13.59 -16.43
N ALA A 117 -2.28 -13.42 -15.17
CA ALA A 117 -3.11 -12.32 -14.73
C ALA A 117 -2.29 -11.05 -14.44
N LEU A 118 -0.95 -11.16 -14.54
CA LEU A 118 -0.02 -10.08 -14.22
C LEU A 118 0.36 -9.29 -15.48
N PRO A 119 0.55 -7.97 -15.34
CA PRO A 119 0.94 -7.11 -16.45
C PRO A 119 2.35 -7.46 -16.98
N ASP A 120 2.54 -7.29 -18.28
CA ASP A 120 3.85 -7.43 -18.92
C ASP A 120 4.79 -6.26 -18.57
N GLU A 121 6.05 -6.37 -19.00
CA GLU A 121 7.06 -5.34 -18.71
C GLU A 121 6.68 -3.97 -19.29
N ALA A 122 6.01 -3.92 -20.45
CA ALA A 122 5.61 -2.67 -21.09
C ALA A 122 4.51 -1.96 -20.28
N ALA A 123 3.50 -2.70 -19.85
CA ALA A 123 2.43 -2.21 -18.98
C ALA A 123 2.97 -1.77 -17.60
N LEU A 124 3.95 -2.49 -17.05
CA LEU A 124 4.62 -2.12 -15.79
C LEU A 124 5.42 -0.82 -15.92
N ARG A 125 6.14 -0.62 -17.04
CA ARG A 125 6.84 0.64 -17.30
C ARG A 125 5.88 1.82 -17.39
N LYS A 126 4.78 1.64 -18.14
CA LYS A 126 3.74 2.66 -18.23
C LYS A 126 3.15 3.01 -16.86
N LEU A 127 2.91 2.01 -16.01
CA LEU A 127 2.42 2.21 -14.64
C LEU A 127 3.43 3.00 -13.77
N LEU A 128 4.72 2.73 -13.92
CA LEU A 128 5.78 3.49 -13.24
C LEU A 128 5.77 4.96 -13.69
N ASP A 129 5.72 5.20 -15.01
CA ASP A 129 5.70 6.54 -15.58
C ASP A 129 4.48 7.34 -15.09
N GLU A 130 3.30 6.73 -15.05
CA GLU A 130 2.06 7.34 -14.54
C GLU A 130 2.22 7.77 -13.07
N VAL A 131 2.78 6.91 -12.22
CA VAL A 131 2.99 7.21 -10.79
C VAL A 131 4.05 8.29 -10.60
N GLU A 132 5.09 8.33 -11.44
CA GLU A 132 6.07 9.41 -11.40
C GLU A 132 5.45 10.76 -11.77
N GLU A 133 4.61 10.80 -12.80
CA GLU A 133 3.91 12.02 -13.19
C GLU A 133 2.92 12.48 -12.11
N GLU A 134 2.16 11.57 -11.50
CA GLU A 134 1.31 11.88 -10.34
C GLU A 134 2.16 12.49 -9.20
N ARG A 135 3.31 11.90 -8.87
CA ARG A 135 4.23 12.43 -7.84
C ARG A 135 4.75 13.83 -8.18
N LYS A 136 5.11 14.09 -9.44
CA LYS A 136 5.55 15.41 -9.91
C LYS A 136 4.44 16.44 -9.78
N GLN A 137 3.19 16.09 -10.12
CA GLN A 137 2.03 16.97 -10.00
C GLN A 137 1.73 17.31 -8.53
N PHE A 138 1.75 16.31 -7.63
CA PHE A 138 1.58 16.55 -6.19
C PHE A 138 2.64 17.51 -5.63
N LYS A 139 3.91 17.36 -6.02
CA LYS A 139 5.00 18.27 -5.61
C LYS A 139 4.76 19.70 -6.13
N LYS A 140 4.36 19.86 -7.39
CA LYS A 140 4.04 21.17 -7.99
C LYS A 140 2.88 21.86 -7.28
N GLN A 141 1.80 21.14 -6.97
CA GLN A 141 0.67 21.68 -6.24
C GLN A 141 1.01 22.05 -4.79
N ALA A 142 1.80 21.23 -4.09
CA ALA A 142 2.26 21.53 -2.74
C ALA A 142 3.17 22.78 -2.69
N LYS A 143 4.06 22.93 -3.69
CA LYS A 143 4.89 24.14 -3.83
C LYS A 143 4.03 25.38 -4.10
N LYS A 144 3.04 25.29 -5.00
CA LYS A 144 2.10 26.39 -5.29
C LYS A 144 1.30 26.82 -4.05
N ARG A 145 0.84 25.85 -3.23
CA ARG A 145 0.14 26.14 -1.98
C ARG A 145 1.02 26.85 -0.95
N ARG A 146 2.29 26.42 -0.79
CA ARG A 146 3.25 27.08 0.12
C ARG A 146 3.52 28.53 -0.27
N VAL A 147 3.78 28.77 -1.55
CA VAL A 147 3.98 30.14 -2.08
C VAL A 147 2.75 31.00 -1.84
N PHE A 148 1.54 30.46 -2.02
CA PHE A 148 0.31 31.22 -1.78
C PHE A 148 0.11 31.58 -0.30
N THR A 149 0.44 30.67 0.64
CA THR A 149 0.42 30.97 2.08
C THR A 149 1.49 31.99 2.48
N GLU A 150 2.70 31.91 1.92
CA GLU A 150 3.77 32.87 2.20
C GLU A 150 3.44 34.26 1.63
N SER A 151 2.91 34.34 0.41
CA SER A 151 2.46 35.61 -0.19
C SER A 151 1.23 36.19 0.52
N GLY A 152 0.34 35.35 1.05
CA GLY A 152 -0.80 35.79 1.87
C GLY A 152 -0.40 36.35 3.23
N MET A 153 0.64 35.81 3.87
CA MET A 153 1.22 36.37 5.10
C MET A 153 1.98 37.68 4.83
N MET A 154 2.72 37.77 3.73
CA MET A 154 3.44 39.00 3.34
C MET A 154 2.52 40.19 3.03
N LEU A 155 1.28 39.95 2.58
CA LEU A 155 0.29 41.01 2.32
C LEU A 155 -0.42 41.51 3.59
N GLN A 156 -0.32 40.79 4.72
CA GLN A 156 -0.91 41.22 6.00
C GLN A 156 0.00 42.14 6.81
N ASP A 157 1.32 42.05 6.65
CA ASP A 157 2.30 42.90 7.32
C ASP A 157 2.55 44.26 6.63
N GLY A 158 1.95 44.49 5.46
CA GLY A 158 2.11 45.72 4.67
C GLY A 158 1.19 46.89 5.04
N ASN A 159 0.30 46.77 6.04
CA ASN A 159 -0.75 47.77 6.30
C ASN A 159 -0.78 48.36 7.73
N MET A 160 0.33 48.30 8.49
CA MET A 160 0.49 49.03 9.75
C MET A 160 1.69 49.98 9.68
N GLY A 161 1.57 51.01 8.85
CA GLY A 161 2.63 51.99 8.65
C GLY A 161 2.10 53.39 8.35
N ASP A 162 1.02 53.84 8.97
CA ASP A 162 0.73 55.28 9.05
C ASP A 162 -0.32 55.61 10.13
N LEU A 163 0.10 55.80 11.38
CA LEU A 163 -0.62 56.63 12.35
C LEU A 163 0.44 57.36 13.20
N GLY A 164 0.94 58.44 12.61
CA GLY A 164 1.81 59.41 13.26
C GLY A 164 1.12 60.14 14.42
N ALA A 165 1.96 60.36 15.43
CA ALA A 165 1.91 61.31 16.53
C ALA A 165 0.92 62.50 16.45
N GLU A 166 0.19 62.72 17.55
CA GLU A 166 -0.25 63.97 18.17
C GLU A 166 -0.92 63.55 19.51
N LEU A 167 -0.73 64.08 20.72
CA LEU A 167 -0.06 65.25 21.30
C LEU A 167 0.22 64.96 22.78
N GLU A 168 1.31 65.54 23.29
CA GLU A 168 1.60 65.67 24.72
C GLU A 168 0.55 66.52 25.45
N GLY A 169 0.39 66.25 26.74
CA GLY A 169 0.12 67.31 27.72
C GLY A 169 -1.15 67.16 28.54
N SER A 170 -1.04 66.63 29.76
CA SER A 170 -1.28 67.43 30.98
C SER A 170 -1.19 66.60 32.25
N ARG A 171 -0.34 67.10 33.15
CA ARG A 171 -0.27 66.79 34.58
C ARG A 171 -1.65 66.92 35.24
N GLY A 172 -1.94 66.01 36.18
CA GLY A 172 -2.40 66.44 37.50
C GLY A 172 -3.65 65.78 38.08
N ARG A 173 -3.38 65.00 39.15
CA ARG A 173 -3.95 65.18 40.50
C ARG A 173 -5.19 64.35 40.89
N ARG A 174 -5.05 63.81 42.12
CA ARG A 174 -6.01 63.18 43.06
C ARG A 174 -6.33 61.71 42.78
N GLY A 175 -6.18 60.79 43.72
CA GLY A 175 -6.24 60.92 45.18
C GLY A 175 -7.41 60.11 45.68
N SER A 176 -7.12 59.18 46.60
CA SER A 176 -8.02 58.29 47.31
C SER A 176 -9.36 58.91 47.72
N LEU A 177 -10.42 58.11 47.65
CA LEU A 177 -11.20 57.62 48.79
C LEU A 177 -12.00 56.40 48.36
#